data_AF-A0A381XFF8-F1
#
_entry.id   AF-A0A381XFF8-F1
#
_cell.length_a   1.000
_cell.length_b   1.000
_cell.length_c   1.000
_cell.angle_alpha   90.00
_cell.angle_beta   90.00
_cell.angle_gamma   90.00
#
_symmetry.space_group_name_H-M   'P 1'
#
loop_
_entity.id
_entity.type
_entity.pdbx_description
1 polymer ?
#
loop_
_entity_poly.entity_id
_entity_poly.type
_entity_poly.pdbx_seq_one_letter_code
_entity_poly.pdbx_strand_id
1 'polypeptide(L)'
;VGAQTLEVARSYPEHFNVVCLGANKNTQILEEQILEFQPQAISCNYHKELNTNGEIAKKVMSLSEIAIHEGVDTVVVATSGNVALVPTFEAVKKGKNIAIANKETIIMAGEQLTSLAESNSVNLMPIDSEPSAIWQCLRGEDSNISKLIITASGGPFRNTPVGSLSNVTPSNALQHPTWKMGPKISVDSATMMNKAFEVIEARWLFNVP
;
A
#
# COMPACT_ATOMS: atom_id res chain seq x y z
N VAL A 1 -7.23 -0.23 -1.32
CA VAL A 1 -6.02 -0.69 -2.03
C VAL A 1 -6.16 -2.11 -2.55
N GLY A 2 -6.02 -3.18 -1.75
CA GLY A 2 -6.02 -4.56 -2.29
C GLY A 2 -7.20 -4.92 -3.20
N ALA A 3 -8.44 -4.61 -2.80
CA ALA A 3 -9.62 -4.83 -3.66
C ALA A 3 -9.59 -4.00 -4.96
N GLN A 4 -9.14 -2.74 -4.91
CA GLN A 4 -9.02 -1.87 -6.10
C GLN A 4 -7.90 -2.34 -7.04
N THR A 5 -6.82 -2.90 -6.49
CA THR A 5 -5.78 -3.56 -7.28
C THR A 5 -6.36 -4.75 -8.06
N LEU A 6 -7.20 -5.56 -7.41
CA LEU A 6 -7.87 -6.68 -8.07
C LEU A 6 -8.91 -6.22 -9.10
N GLU A 7 -9.57 -5.08 -8.90
CA GLU A 7 -10.44 -4.47 -9.91
C GLU A 7 -9.66 -4.09 -11.19
N VAL A 8 -8.46 -3.54 -11.04
CA VAL A 8 -7.58 -3.27 -12.19
C VAL A 8 -7.12 -4.57 -12.85
N ALA A 9 -6.69 -5.57 -12.07
CA ALA A 9 -6.28 -6.86 -12.62
C ALA A 9 -7.41 -7.56 -13.39
N ARG A 10 -8.64 -7.51 -12.86
CA ARG A 10 -9.85 -8.01 -13.52
C ARG A 10 -10.15 -7.30 -14.85
N SER A 11 -9.87 -6.00 -14.91
CA SER A 11 -10.15 -5.17 -16.09
C SER A 11 -9.14 -5.40 -17.22
N TYR A 12 -7.95 -5.92 -16.91
CA TYR A 12 -6.84 -6.12 -17.84
C TYR A 12 -6.18 -7.50 -17.64
N PRO A 13 -6.93 -8.61 -17.80
CA PRO A 13 -6.44 -9.96 -17.51
C PRO A 13 -5.30 -10.43 -18.44
N GLU A 14 -5.16 -9.83 -19.62
CA GLU A 14 -4.04 -10.04 -20.55
C GLU A 14 -2.73 -9.42 -20.05
N HIS A 15 -2.80 -8.45 -19.15
CA HIS A 15 -1.66 -7.73 -18.60
C HIS A 15 -1.29 -8.20 -17.19
N PHE A 16 -2.25 -8.71 -16.42
CA PHE A 16 -2.03 -9.06 -15.02
C PHE A 16 -2.50 -10.48 -14.71
N ASN A 17 -1.64 -11.22 -14.02
CA ASN A 17 -1.95 -12.51 -13.43
C ASN A 17 -1.80 -12.43 -11.91
N VAL A 18 -2.85 -12.78 -11.17
CA VAL A 18 -2.85 -12.72 -9.70
C VAL A 18 -2.30 -14.03 -9.15
N VAL A 19 -1.00 -14.05 -8.84
CA VAL A 19 -0.29 -15.28 -8.45
C VAL A 19 -0.49 -15.62 -6.98
N CYS A 20 -0.51 -14.62 -6.09
CA CYS A 20 -0.71 -14.80 -4.66
C CYS A 20 -1.63 -13.72 -4.07
N LEU A 21 -2.37 -14.08 -3.01
CA LEU A 21 -3.18 -13.14 -2.23
C LEU A 21 -2.79 -13.16 -0.75
N GLY A 22 -2.74 -11.98 -0.14
CA GLY A 22 -2.48 -11.82 1.29
C GLY A 22 -3.63 -11.10 1.98
N ALA A 23 -4.13 -11.66 3.08
CA ALA A 23 -5.14 -11.03 3.91
C ALA A 23 -4.95 -11.41 5.39
N ASN A 24 -5.59 -10.64 6.28
CA ASN A 24 -5.57 -10.94 7.71
C ASN A 24 -6.90 -11.57 8.15
N LYS A 25 -7.88 -10.75 8.55
CA LYS A 25 -9.12 -11.22 9.22
C LYS A 25 -10.36 -11.31 8.33
N ASN A 26 -10.36 -10.68 7.15
CA ASN A 26 -11.55 -10.65 6.30
C ASN A 26 -11.57 -11.86 5.36
N THR A 27 -11.88 -13.02 5.93
CA THR A 27 -11.87 -14.33 5.26
C THR A 27 -12.94 -14.43 4.20
N GLN A 28 -14.15 -13.89 4.43
CA GLN A 28 -15.23 -13.89 3.44
C GLN A 28 -14.84 -13.21 2.12
N ILE A 29 -14.32 -11.98 2.16
CA ILE A 29 -13.87 -11.30 0.94
C ILE A 29 -12.68 -12.04 0.31
N LEU A 30 -11.79 -12.61 1.13
CA LEU A 30 -10.67 -13.40 0.60
C LEU A 30 -11.15 -14.65 -0.14
N GLU A 31 -12.17 -15.36 0.36
CA GLU A 31 -12.77 -16.52 -0.32
C GLU A 31 -13.28 -16.15 -1.71
N GLU A 32 -14.06 -15.07 -1.80
CA GLU A 32 -14.58 -14.56 -3.08
C GLU A 32 -13.42 -14.27 -4.06
N GLN A 33 -12.35 -13.64 -3.57
CA GLN A 33 -11.16 -13.34 -4.37
C GLN A 33 -10.38 -14.60 -4.77
N ILE A 34 -10.30 -15.62 -3.91
CA ILE A 34 -9.65 -16.89 -4.23
C ILE A 34 -10.41 -17.61 -5.35
N LEU A 35 -11.74 -17.68 -5.25
CA LEU A 35 -12.59 -18.35 -6.25
C LEU A 35 -12.49 -17.65 -7.61
N GLU A 36 -12.41 -16.32 -7.62
CA GLU A 36 -12.30 -15.53 -8.83
C GLU A 36 -10.92 -15.63 -9.49
N PHE A 37 -9.86 -15.33 -8.75
CA PHE A 37 -8.52 -15.14 -9.31
C PHE A 37 -7.66 -16.41 -9.33
N GLN A 38 -8.13 -17.47 -8.67
CA GLN A 38 -7.46 -18.76 -8.60
C GLN A 38 -5.96 -18.71 -8.25
N PRO A 39 -5.53 -17.99 -7.19
CA PRO A 39 -4.12 -17.80 -6.89
C PRO A 39 -3.42 -19.12 -6.54
N GLN A 40 -2.13 -19.19 -6.84
CA GLN A 40 -1.31 -20.37 -6.55
C GLN A 40 -1.07 -20.55 -5.05
N ALA A 41 -0.91 -19.44 -4.32
CA ALA A 41 -0.71 -19.44 -2.88
C ALA A 41 -1.43 -18.28 -2.20
N ILE A 42 -1.73 -18.44 -0.91
CA ILE A 42 -2.30 -17.40 -0.07
C ILE A 42 -1.54 -17.23 1.22
N SER A 43 -1.59 -16.04 1.79
CA SER A 43 -1.24 -15.80 3.19
C SER A 43 -2.44 -15.29 3.96
N CYS A 44 -2.89 -16.08 4.94
CA CYS A 44 -3.98 -15.71 5.83
C CYS A 44 -3.82 -16.37 7.20
N ASN A 45 -3.80 -15.55 8.26
CA ASN A 45 -3.73 -16.05 9.64
C ASN A 45 -4.97 -16.88 10.01
N TYR A 46 -6.10 -16.62 9.37
CA TYR A 46 -7.40 -17.25 9.62
C TYR A 46 -7.79 -18.25 8.51
N HIS A 47 -6.79 -18.82 7.82
CA HIS A 47 -7.02 -19.74 6.69
C HIS A 47 -7.90 -20.95 7.01
N LYS A 48 -8.00 -21.38 8.28
CA LYS A 48 -8.88 -22.48 8.70
C LYS A 48 -10.36 -22.16 8.60
N GLU A 49 -10.71 -20.87 8.55
CA GLU A 49 -12.08 -20.39 8.38
C GLU A 49 -12.46 -20.30 6.91
N LEU A 50 -11.52 -20.50 5.98
CA LEU A 50 -11.77 -20.42 4.55
C LEU A 50 -12.54 -21.65 4.06
N ASN A 51 -13.72 -21.43 3.51
CA ASN A 51 -14.51 -22.46 2.83
C ASN A 51 -14.38 -22.34 1.31
N THR A 52 -13.26 -22.83 0.77
CA THR A 52 -13.02 -22.81 -0.69
C THR A 52 -13.59 -24.04 -1.41
N ASN A 53 -14.48 -24.81 -0.78
CA ASN A 53 -15.06 -26.05 -1.34
C ASN A 53 -14.03 -27.05 -1.90
N GLY A 54 -12.80 -27.05 -1.37
CA GLY A 54 -11.71 -27.93 -1.82
C GLY A 54 -11.02 -27.50 -3.11
N GLU A 55 -11.45 -26.40 -3.74
CA GLU A 55 -10.79 -25.82 -4.90
C GLU A 55 -10.15 -24.48 -4.51
N ILE A 56 -8.82 -24.41 -4.66
CA ILE A 56 -8.01 -23.17 -4.70
C ILE A 56 -7.85 -22.52 -3.31
N ALA A 57 -6.69 -22.08 -2.81
CA ALA A 57 -5.32 -22.00 -3.31
C ALA A 57 -4.49 -23.27 -3.00
N LYS A 58 -3.50 -23.58 -3.83
CA LYS A 58 -2.72 -24.83 -3.69
C LYS A 58 -1.90 -24.88 -2.41
N LYS A 59 -1.59 -23.73 -1.80
CA LYS A 59 -0.70 -23.64 -0.64
C LYS A 59 -0.97 -22.41 0.24
N VAL A 60 -1.10 -22.63 1.54
CA VAL A 60 -1.04 -21.56 2.55
C VAL A 60 0.42 -21.31 2.89
N MET A 61 0.83 -20.05 2.86
CA MET A 61 2.19 -19.58 3.08
C MET A 61 2.20 -18.35 4.01
N SER A 62 3.36 -18.03 4.57
CA SER A 62 3.58 -16.75 5.26
C SER A 62 3.56 -15.57 4.29
N LEU A 63 3.40 -14.36 4.83
CA LEU A 63 3.37 -13.13 4.03
C LEU A 63 4.69 -12.91 3.28
N SER A 64 5.79 -13.25 3.94
CA SER A 64 7.14 -13.28 3.37
C SER A 64 7.26 -14.24 2.21
N GLU A 65 6.83 -15.49 2.38
CA GLU A 65 6.92 -16.53 1.33
C GLU A 65 6.12 -16.17 0.08
N ILE A 66 4.92 -15.59 0.22
CA ILE A 66 4.15 -15.15 -0.96
C ILE A 66 4.78 -13.92 -1.64
N ALA A 67 5.43 -13.04 -0.88
CA ALA A 67 6.08 -11.85 -1.43
C ALA A 67 7.32 -12.20 -2.27
N ILE A 68 7.95 -13.35 -2.00
CA ILE A 68 9.11 -13.85 -2.75
C ILE A 68 8.76 -15.03 -3.68
N HIS A 69 7.47 -15.32 -3.88
CA HIS A 69 7.05 -16.45 -4.71
C HIS A 69 7.65 -16.36 -6.12
N GLU A 70 8.06 -17.50 -6.69
CA GLU A 70 8.83 -17.53 -7.94
C GLU A 70 8.08 -16.88 -9.11
N GLY A 71 6.77 -17.14 -9.23
CA GLY A 71 5.91 -16.56 -10.26
C GLY A 71 5.47 -15.11 -10.03
N VAL A 72 5.89 -14.45 -8.94
CA VAL A 72 5.53 -13.04 -8.68
C VAL A 72 6.61 -12.12 -9.23
N ASP A 73 6.29 -11.19 -10.11
CA ASP A 73 7.25 -10.18 -10.59
C ASP A 73 7.11 -8.83 -9.87
N THR A 74 5.91 -8.52 -9.41
CA THR A 74 5.59 -7.27 -8.69
C THR A 74 4.76 -7.57 -7.45
N VAL A 75 5.16 -7.00 -6.32
CA VAL A 75 4.45 -7.11 -5.03
C VAL A 75 3.69 -5.81 -4.77
N VAL A 76 2.37 -5.91 -4.61
CA VAL A 76 1.54 -4.78 -4.17
C VAL A 76 1.46 -4.79 -2.64
N VAL A 77 2.14 -3.83 -2.02
CA VAL A 77 2.23 -3.72 -0.55
C VAL A 77 1.07 -2.88 -0.03
N ALA A 78 -0.07 -3.55 0.20
CA ALA A 78 -1.34 -2.94 0.59
C ALA A 78 -1.74 -3.19 2.06
N THR A 79 -0.89 -3.85 2.85
CA THR A 79 -1.12 -4.05 4.28
C THR A 79 -0.95 -2.73 5.03
N SER A 80 -1.50 -2.63 6.25
CA SER A 80 -1.32 -1.46 7.12
C SER A 80 -0.34 -1.75 8.25
N GLY A 81 0.38 -0.72 8.70
CA GLY A 81 1.33 -0.84 9.81
C GLY A 81 2.63 -1.55 9.43
N ASN A 82 3.32 -2.09 10.44
CA ASN A 82 4.69 -2.58 10.30
C ASN A 82 4.83 -4.02 9.76
N VAL A 83 3.72 -4.75 9.62
CA VAL A 83 3.73 -6.15 9.17
C VAL A 83 4.29 -6.32 7.75
N ALA A 84 4.29 -5.26 6.95
CA ALA A 84 4.82 -5.24 5.59
C ALA A 84 6.35 -5.11 5.53
N LEU A 85 7.01 -4.70 6.62
CA LEU A 85 8.43 -4.34 6.61
C LEU A 85 9.31 -5.49 6.15
N VAL A 86 9.26 -6.64 6.84
CA VAL A 86 10.08 -7.81 6.50
C VAL A 86 9.76 -8.37 5.11
N PRO A 87 8.49 -8.64 4.74
CA PRO A 87 8.14 -9.13 3.40
C PRO A 87 8.60 -8.20 2.27
N THR A 88 8.53 -6.87 2.48
CA THR A 88 8.97 -5.90 1.47
C THR A 88 10.48 -5.99 1.25
N PHE A 89 11.27 -6.02 2.32
CA PHE A 89 12.72 -6.15 2.20
C PHE A 89 13.14 -7.48 1.57
N GLU A 90 12.43 -8.57 1.85
CA GLU A 90 12.70 -9.87 1.24
C GLU A 90 12.37 -9.90 -0.26
N ALA A 91 11.24 -9.28 -0.64
CA ALA A 91 10.87 -9.11 -2.04
C ALA A 91 11.92 -8.29 -2.82
N VAL A 92 12.40 -7.18 -2.25
CA VAL A 92 13.46 -6.38 -2.87
C VAL A 92 14.76 -7.20 -3.04
N LYS A 93 15.18 -7.95 -2.01
CA LYS A 93 16.36 -8.84 -2.09
C LYS A 93 16.23 -9.93 -3.16
N LYS A 94 15.00 -10.25 -3.57
CA LYS A 94 14.68 -11.23 -4.62
C LYS A 94 14.45 -10.58 -5.99
N GLY A 95 14.75 -9.29 -6.13
CA GLY A 95 14.61 -8.56 -7.39
C GLY A 95 13.16 -8.32 -7.79
N LYS A 96 12.20 -8.40 -6.86
CA LYS A 96 10.78 -8.18 -7.15
C LYS A 96 10.48 -6.69 -7.14
N ASN A 97 9.76 -6.21 -8.15
CA ASN A 97 9.28 -4.83 -8.17
C ASN A 97 8.29 -4.62 -7.02
N ILE A 98 8.29 -3.43 -6.44
CA ILE A 98 7.45 -3.10 -5.29
C ILE A 98 6.52 -1.96 -5.69
N ALA A 99 5.21 -2.21 -5.64
CA ALA A 99 4.19 -1.17 -5.73
C ALA A 99 3.64 -0.92 -4.32
N ILE A 100 4.00 0.20 -3.70
CA ILE A 100 3.85 0.42 -2.26
C ILE A 100 2.76 1.42 -1.94
N ALA A 101 1.75 0.97 -1.17
CA ALA A 101 0.74 1.83 -0.55
C ALA A 101 0.94 1.96 0.97
N ASN A 102 1.72 1.05 1.57
CA ASN A 102 2.08 1.07 2.97
C ASN A 102 3.15 2.15 3.23
N LYS A 103 2.72 3.35 3.58
CA LYS A 103 3.61 4.45 3.96
C LYS A 103 4.48 4.10 5.16
N GLU A 104 3.96 3.35 6.14
CA GLU A 104 4.67 3.05 7.38
C GLU A 104 6.02 2.37 7.15
N THR A 105 6.14 1.49 6.15
CA THR A 105 7.40 0.84 5.77
C THR A 105 8.43 1.86 5.30
N ILE A 106 8.02 2.86 4.52
CA ILE A 106 8.90 3.94 4.05
C ILE A 106 9.26 4.88 5.20
N ILE A 107 8.32 5.20 6.08
CA ILE A 107 8.60 6.06 7.26
C ILE A 107 9.61 5.40 8.20
N MET A 108 9.47 4.10 8.46
CA MET A 108 10.33 3.39 9.40
C MET A 108 11.73 3.11 8.84
N ALA A 109 11.85 2.88 7.53
CA ALA A 109 13.06 2.32 6.94
C ALA A 109 13.42 2.93 5.57
N GLY A 110 13.05 4.19 5.32
CA GLY A 110 13.16 4.85 4.03
C GLY A 110 14.54 4.74 3.39
N GLU A 111 15.59 5.19 4.09
CA GLU A 111 16.99 5.11 3.61
C GLU A 111 17.41 3.68 3.26
N GLN A 112 17.11 2.72 4.14
CA GLN A 112 17.52 1.33 3.93
C GLN A 112 16.74 0.68 2.80
N LEU A 113 15.45 0.99 2.66
CA LEU A 113 14.59 0.45 1.62
C LEU A 113 14.98 1.00 0.25
N THR A 114 15.18 2.31 0.11
CA THR A 114 15.55 2.93 -1.17
C THR A 114 16.94 2.50 -1.61
N SER A 115 17.93 2.52 -0.70
CA SER A 115 19.28 2.03 -0.99
C SER A 115 19.30 0.55 -1.40
N LEU A 116 18.45 -0.27 -0.76
CA LEU A 116 18.33 -1.69 -1.10
C LEU A 116 17.65 -1.87 -2.46
N ALA A 117 16.62 -1.08 -2.78
CA ALA A 117 15.95 -1.13 -4.07
C ALA A 117 16.89 -0.72 -5.20
N GLU A 118 17.65 0.38 -5.03
CA GLU A 118 18.68 0.82 -5.97
C GLU A 118 19.75 -0.24 -6.20
N SER A 119 20.32 -0.81 -5.13
CA SER A 119 21.38 -1.83 -5.26
C SER A 119 20.91 -3.15 -5.90
N ASN A 120 19.61 -3.45 -5.86
CA ASN A 120 19.03 -4.64 -6.49
C ASN A 120 18.33 -4.34 -7.83
N SER A 121 18.44 -3.11 -8.35
CA SER A 121 17.75 -2.67 -9.58
C SER A 121 16.23 -2.93 -9.55
N VAL A 122 15.63 -2.76 -8.37
CA VAL A 122 14.20 -2.96 -8.13
C VAL A 122 13.45 -1.65 -8.26
N ASN A 123 12.34 -1.65 -9.00
CA ASN A 123 11.48 -0.48 -9.08
C ASN A 123 10.62 -0.36 -7.82
N LEU A 124 10.71 0.78 -7.13
CA LEU A 124 9.85 1.15 -6.01
C LEU A 124 8.82 2.18 -6.51
N MET A 125 7.59 1.73 -6.73
CA MET A 125 6.50 2.49 -7.34
C MET A 125 5.49 2.94 -6.28
N PRO A 126 5.29 4.26 -6.07
CA PRO A 126 4.26 4.73 -5.14
C PRO A 126 2.84 4.44 -5.65
N ILE A 127 2.01 3.91 -4.76
CA ILE A 127 0.55 3.79 -4.98
C ILE A 127 -0.21 4.92 -4.26
N ASP A 128 0.32 5.48 -3.17
CA ASP A 128 -0.34 6.59 -2.48
C ASP A 128 -0.54 7.78 -3.44
N SER A 129 -1.67 8.49 -3.34
CA SER A 129 -2.16 9.34 -4.42
C SER A 129 -1.21 10.47 -4.79
N GLU A 130 -0.68 11.20 -3.81
CA GLU A 130 0.18 12.35 -4.03
C GLU A 130 1.59 11.93 -4.49
N PRO A 131 2.27 10.95 -3.87
CA PRO A 131 3.50 10.40 -4.41
C PRO A 131 3.31 9.77 -5.80
N SER A 132 2.20 9.09 -6.06
CA SER A 132 1.89 8.53 -7.39
C SER A 132 1.73 9.63 -8.44
N ALA A 133 1.07 10.74 -8.10
CA ALA A 133 0.95 11.89 -8.99
C ALA A 133 2.31 12.53 -9.28
N ILE A 134 3.15 12.71 -8.25
CA ILE A 134 4.51 13.23 -8.41
C ILE A 134 5.33 12.30 -9.31
N TRP A 135 5.28 11.00 -9.06
CA TRP A 135 5.99 10.00 -9.85
C TRP A 135 5.60 10.06 -11.33
N GLN A 136 4.31 10.23 -11.63
CA GLN A 136 3.83 10.40 -13.01
C GLN A 136 4.34 11.69 -13.66
N CYS A 137 4.48 12.78 -12.91
CA CYS A 137 5.06 14.03 -13.41
C CYS A 137 6.58 13.96 -13.64
N LEU A 138 7.30 13.11 -12.89
CA LEU A 138 8.75 12.96 -13.01
C LEU A 138 9.16 11.91 -14.04
N ARG A 139 8.28 10.95 -14.34
CA ARG A 139 8.62 9.83 -15.21
C ARG A 139 8.88 10.30 -16.64
N GLY A 140 10.13 10.10 -17.10
CA GLY A 140 10.58 10.50 -18.43
C GLY A 140 11.19 11.90 -18.49
N GLU A 141 11.30 12.58 -17.34
CA GLU A 141 11.97 13.88 -17.21
C GLU A 141 13.41 13.70 -16.71
N ASP A 142 14.34 14.44 -17.33
CA ASP A 142 15.76 14.46 -16.95
C ASP A 142 16.14 15.71 -16.14
N SER A 143 15.17 16.60 -15.90
CA SER A 143 15.40 17.87 -15.21
C SER A 143 15.48 17.70 -13.70
N ASN A 144 16.38 18.45 -13.05
CA ASN A 144 16.45 18.50 -11.60
C ASN A 144 15.15 19.07 -10.99
N ILE A 145 14.69 18.45 -9.91
CA ILE A 145 13.52 18.90 -9.17
C ILE A 145 13.85 20.20 -8.42
N SER A 146 13.17 21.29 -8.76
CA SER A 146 13.32 22.57 -8.02
C SER A 146 12.39 22.65 -6.81
N LYS A 147 11.17 22.09 -6.92
CA LYS A 147 10.14 22.12 -5.87
C LYS A 147 9.11 21.01 -6.11
N LEU A 148 8.70 20.33 -5.03
CA LEU A 148 7.51 19.48 -5.02
C LEU A 148 6.34 20.20 -4.35
N ILE A 149 5.13 19.98 -4.87
CA ILE A 149 3.89 20.47 -4.29
C ILE A 149 3.06 19.25 -3.88
N ILE A 150 2.98 19.00 -2.57
CA ILE A 150 2.16 17.93 -2.01
C ILE A 150 0.83 18.55 -1.57
N THR A 151 -0.23 18.26 -2.30
CA THR A 151 -1.58 18.78 -2.01
C THR A 151 -2.18 18.09 -0.80
N ALA A 152 -3.09 18.73 -0.07
CA ALA A 152 -3.81 18.11 1.06
C ALA A 152 -5.29 18.49 1.03
N SER A 153 -6.18 17.58 1.42
CA SER A 153 -7.61 17.89 1.58
C SER A 153 -7.86 18.87 2.74
N GLY A 154 -7.03 18.76 3.79
CA GLY A 154 -7.19 19.43 5.08
C GLY A 154 -8.03 18.65 6.09
N GLY A 155 -8.58 17.49 5.70
CA GLY A 155 -9.38 16.63 6.57
C GLY A 155 -10.72 17.25 7.00
N PRO A 156 -11.49 16.55 7.86
CA PRO A 156 -12.76 17.04 8.38
C PRO A 156 -12.65 18.32 9.22
N PHE A 157 -11.48 18.61 9.78
CA PHE A 157 -11.28 19.73 10.70
C PHE A 157 -10.67 20.99 10.06
N ARG A 158 -10.53 21.02 8.73
CA ARG A 158 -9.97 22.16 7.99
C ARG A 158 -10.57 23.51 8.38
N ASN A 159 -11.87 23.55 8.60
CA ASN A 159 -12.63 24.77 8.94
C ASN A 159 -13.06 24.81 10.42
N THR A 160 -12.59 23.88 11.25
CA THR A 160 -12.93 23.83 12.68
C THR A 160 -12.16 24.92 13.43
N PRO A 161 -12.83 25.78 14.22
CA PRO A 161 -12.14 26.77 15.03
C PRO A 161 -11.15 26.12 16.01
N VAL A 162 -9.99 26.74 16.22
CA VAL A 162 -8.92 26.20 17.07
C VAL A 162 -9.42 25.87 18.48
N GLY A 163 -10.23 26.75 19.09
CA GLY A 163 -10.80 26.52 20.42
C GLY A 163 -11.79 25.34 20.51
N SER A 164 -12.26 24.82 19.38
CA SER A 164 -13.16 23.67 19.31
C SER A 164 -12.41 22.35 19.08
N LEU A 165 -11.14 22.40 18.67
CA LEU A 165 -10.35 21.20 18.37
C LEU A 165 -10.14 20.29 19.60
N SER A 166 -10.14 20.83 20.82
CA SER A 166 -10.01 20.04 22.04
C SER A 166 -11.20 19.10 22.31
N ASN A 167 -12.34 19.34 21.65
CA ASN A 167 -13.59 18.62 21.89
C ASN A 167 -13.95 17.65 20.74
N VAL A 168 -13.10 17.53 19.71
CA VAL A 168 -13.37 16.61 18.60
C VAL A 168 -13.24 15.16 19.06
N THR A 169 -14.07 14.30 18.47
CA THR A 169 -14.09 12.87 18.81
C THR A 169 -13.57 12.02 17.65
N PRO A 170 -13.20 10.75 17.88
CA PRO A 170 -12.86 9.83 16.80
C PRO A 170 -13.96 9.72 15.74
N SER A 171 -15.25 9.72 16.13
CA SER A 171 -16.36 9.65 15.17
C SER A 171 -16.44 10.89 14.27
N ASN A 172 -16.01 12.07 14.75
CA ASN A 172 -15.87 13.25 13.90
C ASN A 172 -14.71 13.09 12.91
N ALA A 173 -13.57 12.55 13.35
CA ALA A 173 -12.40 12.33 12.50
C ALA A 173 -12.66 11.33 11.36
N LEU A 174 -13.58 10.38 11.55
CA LEU A 174 -13.96 9.41 10.53
C LEU A 174 -14.87 9.98 9.42
N GLN A 175 -15.38 11.20 9.57
CA GLN A 175 -16.29 11.84 8.60
C GLN A 175 -15.50 12.63 7.54
N HIS A 176 -14.61 11.96 6.80
CA HIS A 176 -13.79 12.63 5.79
C HIS A 176 -14.65 13.20 4.64
N PRO A 177 -14.44 14.46 4.21
CA PRO A 177 -15.31 15.16 3.25
C PRO A 177 -15.25 14.66 1.80
N THR A 178 -14.47 13.62 1.49
CA THR A 178 -14.13 13.27 0.09
C THR A 178 -13.96 11.77 -0.07
N TRP A 179 -13.18 11.15 0.82
CA TRP A 179 -12.76 9.76 0.68
C TRP A 179 -13.42 8.87 1.71
N LYS A 180 -13.82 7.66 1.31
CA LYS A 180 -14.14 6.57 2.24
C LYS A 180 -12.88 5.75 2.45
N MET A 181 -12.30 5.83 3.65
CA MET A 181 -11.02 5.20 3.97
C MET A 181 -11.07 4.45 5.31
N GLY A 182 -10.02 3.67 5.60
CA GLY A 182 -9.90 2.96 6.87
C GLY A 182 -9.75 3.91 8.08
N PRO A 183 -10.09 3.47 9.30
CA PRO A 183 -10.11 4.35 10.48
C PRO A 183 -8.80 5.07 10.77
N LYS A 184 -7.65 4.37 10.64
CA LYS A 184 -6.32 4.92 10.93
C LYS A 184 -5.97 6.09 10.00
N ILE A 185 -6.07 5.89 8.69
CA ILE A 185 -5.79 6.94 7.70
C ILE A 185 -6.79 8.10 7.79
N SER A 186 -8.05 7.84 8.14
CA SER A 186 -9.04 8.90 8.37
C SER A 186 -8.64 9.81 9.54
N VAL A 187 -8.18 9.23 10.65
CA VAL A 187 -7.66 9.99 11.80
C VAL A 187 -6.37 10.74 11.43
N ASP A 188 -5.43 10.10 10.74
CA ASP A 188 -4.18 10.75 10.29
C ASP A 188 -4.47 11.92 9.34
N SER A 189 -5.50 11.80 8.48
CA SER A 189 -5.94 12.89 7.61
C SER A 189 -6.53 14.05 8.41
N ALA A 190 -7.34 13.74 9.43
CA ALA A 190 -7.94 14.75 10.31
C ALA A 190 -6.92 15.55 11.13
N THR A 191 -5.80 14.93 11.50
CA THR A 191 -4.68 15.57 12.22
C THR A 191 -3.61 16.14 11.30
N MET A 192 -3.75 15.97 9.98
CA MET A 192 -2.71 16.21 8.97
C MET A 192 -1.43 15.38 9.13
N MET A 193 -1.36 14.43 10.07
CA MET A 193 -0.24 13.49 10.20
C MET A 193 -0.04 12.67 8.92
N ASN A 194 -1.14 12.36 8.22
CA ASN A 194 -1.09 11.68 6.92
C ASN A 194 -0.18 12.45 5.93
N LYS A 195 -0.27 13.79 5.94
CA LYS A 195 0.53 14.64 5.06
C LYS A 195 2.00 14.70 5.49
N ALA A 196 2.27 14.67 6.80
CA ALA A 196 3.63 14.57 7.29
C ALA A 196 4.31 13.26 6.83
N PHE A 197 3.58 12.14 6.84
CA PHE A 197 4.10 10.89 6.27
C PHE A 197 4.36 11.00 4.78
N GLU A 198 3.46 11.60 4.00
CA GLU A 198 3.68 11.76 2.56
C GLU A 198 4.85 12.71 2.22
N VAL A 199 5.15 13.70 3.08
CA VAL A 199 6.36 14.53 2.93
C VAL A 199 7.62 13.68 3.11
N ILE A 200 7.66 12.83 4.13
CA ILE A 200 8.78 11.92 4.38
C ILE A 200 8.90 10.88 3.26
N GLU A 201 7.78 10.34 2.80
CA GLU A 201 7.71 9.41 1.67
C GLU A 201 8.26 10.05 0.39
N ALA A 202 7.84 11.27 0.06
CA ALA A 202 8.34 11.99 -1.11
C ALA A 202 9.85 12.23 -1.05
N ARG A 203 10.39 12.57 0.13
CA ARG A 203 11.84 12.69 0.34
C ARG A 203 12.56 11.40 -0.04
N TRP A 204 12.09 10.25 0.43
CA TRP A 204 12.74 8.97 0.17
C TRP A 204 12.52 8.47 -1.26
N LEU A 205 11.31 8.56 -1.79
CA LEU A 205 10.98 8.05 -3.12
C LEU A 205 11.55 8.90 -4.27
N PHE A 206 11.75 10.20 -4.06
CA PHE A 206 12.19 11.13 -5.11
C PHE A 206 13.52 11.81 -4.80
N ASN A 207 14.20 11.42 -3.72
CA ASN A 207 15.48 11.94 -3.29
C ASN A 207 15.52 13.49 -3.22
N VAL A 208 14.50 14.08 -2.57
CA VAL A 208 14.41 15.53 -2.39
C VAL A 208 14.76 15.95 -0.95
N PRO A 209 15.38 17.13 -0.75
CA PRO A 209 15.71 17.65 0.58
C PRO A 209 14.49 17.85 1.51
#